data_AF-A0A183EH08-F1
#
_entry.id   AF-A0A183EH08-F1
#
_cell.length_a   1.000
_cell.length_b   1.000
_cell.length_c   1.000
_cell.angle_alpha   90.00
_cell.angle_beta   90.00
_cell.angle_gamma   90.00
#
_symmetry.space_group_name_H-M   'P 1'
#
loop_
_entity.id
_entity.type
_entity.pdbx_description
1 polymer ?
#
loop_
_entity_poly.entity_id
_entity_poly.type
_entity_poly.pdbx_seq_one_letter_code
_entity_poly.pdbx_strand_id
1 'polypeptide(L)'
;MLPLDGIKLRDLEAGFMSKQHKFALFYPDGKNIYKDYKQLELSASNLDEVDAWKASFLRAGVYPEKEKPTEDGDVRPSFRIL
;
A
#
# COMPACT_ATOMS: atom_id res chain seq x y z
N MET A 1 2.86 21.26 2.75
CA MET A 1 2.45 20.57 1.50
C MET A 1 3.27 19.30 1.38
N LEU A 2 2.65 18.15 1.14
CA LEU A 2 3.36 16.86 0.97
C LEU A 2 3.81 16.73 -0.49
N PRO A 3 5.12 16.57 -0.79
CA PRO A 3 5.56 16.28 -2.14
C PRO A 3 5.07 14.87 -2.53
N LEU A 4 4.52 14.73 -3.74
CA LEU A 4 3.99 13.44 -4.24
C LEU A 4 5.05 12.58 -4.94
N ASP A 5 6.24 13.13 -5.19
CA ASP A 5 7.31 12.45 -5.90
C ASP A 5 7.76 11.19 -5.16
N GLY A 6 7.77 10.05 -5.84
CA GLY A 6 8.21 8.77 -5.27
C GLY A 6 7.24 8.12 -4.27
N ILE A 7 6.08 8.71 -4.00
CA ILE A 7 5.04 8.11 -3.15
C ILE A 7 4.33 6.99 -3.91
N LYS A 8 4.02 5.90 -3.21
CA LYS A 8 3.13 4.84 -3.68
C LYS A 8 1.89 4.72 -2.82
N LEU A 9 0.88 4.09 -3.39
CA LEU A 9 -0.38 3.75 -2.73
C LEU A 9 -0.43 2.25 -2.44
N ARG A 10 -1.03 1.85 -1.32
CA ARG A 10 -1.43 0.46 -1.09
C ARG A 10 -2.80 0.39 -0.44
N ASP A 11 -3.49 -0.70 -0.71
CA ASP A 11 -4.72 -1.04 0.01
C ASP A 11 -4.40 -1.46 1.44
N LEU A 12 -5.30 -1.09 2.36
CA LEU A 12 -5.26 -1.56 3.73
C LEU A 12 -6.42 -2.52 3.93
N GLU A 13 -6.13 -3.76 4.29
CA GLU A 13 -7.18 -4.73 4.58
C GLU A 13 -8.02 -4.26 5.77
N ALA A 14 -9.32 -4.12 5.54
CA ALA A 14 -10.28 -3.95 6.59
C ALA A 14 -10.36 -5.29 7.35
N GLY A 15 -9.83 -5.37 8.57
CA GLY A 15 -10.00 -6.54 9.43
C GLY A 15 -11.47 -6.94 9.53
N PHE A 16 -11.74 -8.23 9.77
CA PHE A 16 -13.01 -8.95 9.53
C PHE A 16 -14.32 -8.37 10.13
N MET A 17 -14.29 -7.23 10.80
CA MET A 17 -15.47 -6.49 11.30
C MET A 17 -15.39 -4.96 11.09
N SER A 18 -14.39 -4.46 10.38
CA SER A 18 -14.24 -3.02 10.15
C SER A 18 -14.99 -2.61 8.88
N LYS A 19 -15.94 -1.69 9.04
CA LYS A 19 -16.66 -1.05 7.91
C LYS A 19 -15.85 0.07 7.26
N GLN A 20 -14.55 0.18 7.57
CA GLN A 20 -13.74 1.32 7.16
C GLN A 20 -13.03 1.00 5.85
N HIS A 21 -13.28 1.80 4.82
CA HIS A 21 -12.63 1.69 3.53
C HIS A 21 -11.33 2.49 3.57
N LYS A 22 -10.19 1.79 3.61
CA LYS A 22 -8.89 2.41 3.88
C LYS A 22 -7.85 2.12 2.81
N PHE A 23 -6.97 3.09 2.61
CA PHE A 23 -5.76 2.96 1.83
C PHE A 23 -4.65 3.79 2.46
N ALA A 24 -3.40 3.51 2.09
CA ALA A 24 -2.24 4.22 2.60
C ALA A 24 -1.35 4.78 1.49
N LEU A 25 -0.73 5.92 1.79
CA LEU A 25 0.38 6.49 1.02
C LEU A 25 1.68 6.28 1.78
N PHE A 26 2.76 5.94 1.07
CA PHE A 26 4.07 5.69 1.69
C PHE A 26 5.22 5.85 0.68
N TYR A 27 6.44 6.01 1.20
CA TYR A 27 7.66 5.90 0.40
C TYR A 27 8.15 4.44 0.37
N PRO A 28 8.40 3.84 -0.81
CA PRO A 28 8.86 2.45 -0.92
C PRO A 28 10.20 2.15 -0.24
N ASP A 29 11.05 3.17 -0.04
CA ASP A 29 12.33 3.08 0.65
C ASP A 29 12.21 3.16 2.18
N GLY A 30 10.99 3.28 2.70
CA GLY A 30 10.69 3.30 4.13
C GLY A 30 10.99 4.63 4.83
N LYS A 31 11.22 5.72 4.07
CA LYS A 31 11.32 7.08 4.60
C LYS A 31 10.02 7.54 5.23
N ASN A 32 10.12 8.53 6.11
CA ASN A 32 8.96 9.17 6.71
C ASN A 32 8.24 10.02 5.67
N ILE A 33 6.94 9.76 5.49
CA ILE A 33 6.05 10.57 4.65
C ILE A 33 5.75 11.91 5.31
N TYR A 34 5.62 11.93 6.64
CA TYR A 34 5.35 13.14 7.39
C TYR A 34 5.82 13.01 8.85
N LYS A 35 6.65 13.94 9.33
CA LYS A 35 7.27 13.87 10.67
C LYS A 35 7.96 12.51 10.89
N ASP A 36 7.55 11.76 11.91
CA ASP A 36 8.07 10.43 12.25
C ASP A 36 7.19 9.29 11.71
N TYR A 37 6.19 9.61 10.88
CA TYR A 37 5.27 8.63 10.31
C TYR A 37 5.79 8.13 8.96
N LYS A 38 5.83 6.80 8.78
CA LYS A 38 6.24 6.14 7.53
C LYS A 38 5.14 6.03 6.49
N GLN A 39 3.88 6.13 6.90
CA GLN A 39 2.73 6.05 6.02
C GLN A 39 1.63 7.01 6.48
N LEU A 40 0.80 7.43 5.54
CA LEU A 40 -0.41 8.20 5.79
C LEU A 40 -1.62 7.33 5.46
N GLU A 41 -2.44 7.02 6.46
CA GLU A 41 -3.66 6.24 6.29
C GLU A 41 -4.85 7.16 6.04
N LEU A 42 -5.62 6.84 5.00
CA LEU A 42 -6.79 7.59 4.58
C LEU A 42 -7.99 6.65 4.65
N SER A 43 -9.10 7.18 5.18
CA SER A 43 -10.37 6.45 5.28
C SER A 43 -11.43 7.18 4.46
N ALA A 44 -12.24 6.43 3.72
CA ALA A 44 -13.39 6.94 3.00
C ALA A 44 -14.69 6.32 3.53
N SER A 45 -15.82 6.97 3.25
CA SER A 45 -17.13 6.54 3.75
C SER A 45 -17.68 5.30 3.02
N ASN A 46 -17.22 5.05 1.79
CA ASN A 46 -17.63 3.93 0.93
C ASN A 46 -16.51 3.57 -0.05
N LEU A 47 -16.68 2.48 -0.81
CA LEU A 47 -15.70 2.04 -1.82
C LEU A 47 -15.61 2.99 -3.02
N ASP A 48 -16.72 3.58 -3.47
CA ASP A 48 -16.73 4.50 -4.61
C ASP A 48 -15.83 5.72 -4.36
N GLU A 49 -15.85 6.26 -3.14
CA GLU A 49 -14.95 7.33 -2.72
C GLU A 49 -13.49 6.88 -2.72
N VAL A 50 -13.19 5.65 -2.26
CA VAL A 50 -11.82 5.12 -2.35
C VAL A 50 -11.34 5.09 -3.80
N ASP A 51 -12.17 4.62 -4.72
CA ASP A 51 -11.82 4.55 -6.13
C ASP A 51 -11.66 5.94 -6.76
N ALA A 52 -12.51 6.89 -6.39
CA ALA A 52 -12.37 8.30 -6.79
C ALA A 52 -11.05 8.92 -6.28
N TRP A 53 -10.65 8.61 -5.04
CA TRP A 53 -9.35 9.01 -4.49
C TRP A 53 -8.19 8.35 -5.24
N LYS A 54 -8.22 7.03 -5.44
CA LYS A 54 -7.20 6.28 -6.19
C LYS A 54 -7.02 6.83 -7.60
N ALA A 55 -8.11 7.09 -8.32
CA ALA A 55 -8.08 7.70 -9.65
C ALA A 55 -7.47 9.11 -9.65
N SER A 56 -7.69 9.87 -8.57
CA SER A 56 -7.09 11.19 -8.41
C SER A 56 -5.58 11.10 -8.14
N PHE A 57 -5.15 10.16 -7.31
CA PHE A 57 -3.73 9.88 -7.05
C PHE A 57 -3.00 9.37 -8.30
N LEU A 58 -3.61 8.47 -9.07
CA LEU A 58 -3.07 7.99 -10.34
C LEU A 58 -2.81 9.12 -11.33
N ARG A 59 -3.77 10.05 -11.46
CA ARG A 59 -3.62 11.24 -12.29
C ARG A 59 -2.50 12.17 -11.81
N ALA A 60 -2.21 12.17 -10.51
CA ALA A 60 -1.12 12.92 -9.89
C ALA A 60 0.24 12.19 -9.93
N GLY A 61 0.32 11.00 -10.55
CA GLY A 61 1.56 10.22 -10.67
C GLY A 61 1.86 9.29 -9.48
N VAL A 62 0.91 9.12 -8.56
CA VAL A 62 1.03 8.18 -7.44
C VAL A 62 0.40 6.85 -7.83
N TYR A 63 1.24 5.83 -8.01
CA TYR A 63 0.83 4.52 -8.47
C TYR A 63 0.68 3.52 -7.31
N PRO A 64 -0.19 2.51 -7.44
CA PRO A 64 -0.26 1.42 -6.48
C PRO A 64 1.07 0.67 -6.40
N GLU A 65 1.39 0.14 -5.21
CA GLU A 65 2.47 -0.83 -5.04
C GLU A 65 2.14 -2.05 -5.91
N LYS A 66 3.12 -2.52 -6.69
CA LYS A 66 2.97 -3.79 -7.38
C LYS A 66 2.81 -4.85 -6.31
N GLU A 67 1.78 -5.68 -6.43
CA GLU A 67 1.61 -6.85 -5.55
C GLU A 67 2.96 -7.58 -5.51
N LYS A 68 3.58 -7.63 -4.33
CA LYS A 68 4.70 -8.57 -4.15
C LYS A 68 4.09 -9.95 -4.40
N PRO A 69 4.66 -10.78 -5.29
CA PRO A 69 4.30 -12.18 -5.27
C PRO A 69 4.52 -12.62 -3.84
N THR A 70 3.45 -13.09 -3.19
CA THR A 70 3.58 -13.84 -1.95
C THR A 70 4.63 -14.91 -2.22
N GLU A 71 5.80 -14.82 -1.58
CA GLU A 71 6.73 -15.94 -1.44
C GLU A 71 6.07 -16.97 -0.51
N ASP A 72 4.97 -17.56 -0.98
CA ASP A 72 4.37 -18.78 -0.45
C ASP A 72 4.50 -19.80 -1.58
N GLY A 73 5.69 -20.41 -1.68
CA GLY A 73 6.00 -21.26 -2.84
C GLY A 73 7.39 -21.88 -2.92
N ASP A 74 8.26 -21.78 -1.91
CA ASP A 74 9.56 -22.47 -1.94
C ASP A 74 9.96 -22.98 -0.55
N VAL A 75 9.20 -23.97 -0.04
CA VAL A 75 9.82 -25.03 0.76
C VAL A 75 10.56 -25.95 -0.21
N ARG A 76 11.73 -25.53 -0.69
CA ARG A 76 12.72 -26.50 -1.20
C ARG A 76 13.28 -27.26 0.00
N PRO A 77 13.01 -28.56 0.16
CA PRO A 77 13.87 -29.36 1.02
C PRO A 77 15.24 -29.38 0.34
N SER A 78 16.21 -28.70 0.94
CA SER A 78 17.61 -28.78 0.57
C SER A 78 18.14 -30.17 0.92
N PHE A 79 17.78 -31.18 0.12
CA PHE A 79 18.46 -32.47 0.13
C PHE A 79 19.72 -32.33 -0.72
N ARG A 80 20.81 -31.89 -0.08
CA ARG A 80 22.15 -32.23 -0.56
C ARG A 80 22.38 -33.69 -0.23
N ILE A 81 22.28 -34.55 -1.24
CA ILE A 81 22.88 -35.89 -1.18
C ILE A 81 24.34 -35.72 -1.59
N LEU A 82 25.23 -36.14 -0.69
CA LEU A 82 26.66 -36.32 -0.92
C LEU A 82 26.91 -37.48 -1.90
#